data_AF-A0A7C5IBS4-F1
#
_entry.id   AF-A0A7C5IBS4-F1
#
_cell.length_a   1.000
_cell.length_b   1.000
_cell.length_c   1.000
_cell.angle_alpha   90.00
_cell.angle_beta   90.00
_cell.angle_gamma   90.00
#
_symmetry.space_group_name_H-M   'P 1'
#
loop_
_entity.id
_entity.type
_entity.pdbx_description
1 polymer ?
#
loop_
_entity_poly.entity_id
_entity_poly.type
_entity_poly.pdbx_seq_one_letter_code
_entity_poly.pdbx_strand_id
1 'polypeptide(L)'
;MKRWRAPLLVGLTGVAATVAFVFLFGTVQRAVVPSGQGYKVYADFDDVSGLASHSRVTMSGIPVGTIDHIGLVTMPDGSTK
;
A
#
# COMPACT_ATOMS: atom_id res chain seq x y z
N MET A 1 -11.43 -8.59 49.34
CA MET A 1 -10.30 -8.06 48.54
C MET A 1 -10.40 -8.50 47.07
N LYS A 2 -11.40 -8.03 46.30
CA LYS A 2 -11.60 -8.44 44.88
C LYS A 2 -11.95 -7.28 43.92
N ARG A 3 -12.18 -6.07 44.45
CA ARG A 3 -12.67 -4.90 43.70
C ARG A 3 -11.64 -4.27 42.75
N TRP A 4 -10.36 -4.54 42.96
CA TRP A 4 -9.24 -4.01 42.17
C TRP A 4 -8.92 -4.87 40.94
N ARG A 5 -9.42 -6.12 40.89
CA ARG A 5 -9.19 -7.01 39.74
C ARG A 5 -9.99 -6.61 38.52
N ALA A 6 -11.21 -6.09 38.72
CA ALA A 6 -12.09 -5.65 37.63
C ALA A 6 -11.51 -4.48 36.80
N PRO A 7 -11.07 -3.35 37.39
CA PRO A 7 -10.49 -2.26 36.59
C PRO A 7 -9.19 -2.68 35.91
N LEU A 8 -8.39 -3.54 36.54
CA LEU A 8 -7.13 -4.04 35.97
C LEU A 8 -7.36 -5.00 34.79
N LEU A 9 -8.37 -5.87 34.87
CA LEU A 9 -8.74 -6.76 33.77
C LEU A 9 -9.28 -5.97 32.57
N VAL A 10 -10.15 -4.99 32.80
CA VAL A 10 -10.72 -4.16 31.72
C VAL A 10 -9.64 -3.33 31.04
N GLY A 11 -8.71 -2.76 31.81
CA GLY A 11 -7.55 -2.05 31.25
C GLY A 11 -6.67 -2.97 30.39
N LEU A 12 -6.37 -4.17 30.87
CA LEU A 12 -5.61 -5.17 30.12
C LEU A 12 -6.32 -5.58 28.81
N THR A 13 -7.63 -5.81 28.85
CA THR A 13 -8.42 -6.14 27.65
C THR A 13 -8.40 -4.99 26.65
N GLY A 14 -8.49 -3.74 27.11
CA GLY A 14 -8.37 -2.56 26.25
C GLY A 14 -7.02 -2.50 25.52
N VAL A 15 -5.92 -2.70 26.25
CA VAL A 15 -4.57 -2.75 25.65
C VAL A 15 -4.46 -3.90 24.65
N ALA A 16 -4.95 -5.09 25.01
CA ALA A 16 -4.94 -6.24 24.11
C ALA A 16 -5.72 -5.99 22.82
N ALA A 17 -6.88 -5.31 22.90
CA ALA A 17 -7.67 -4.92 21.74
C ALA A 17 -6.93 -3.93 20.84
N THR A 18 -6.26 -2.93 21.41
CA THR A 18 -5.45 -1.97 20.65
C THR A 18 -4.29 -2.66 19.94
N VAL A 19 -3.57 -3.56 20.62
CA VAL A 19 -2.48 -4.32 20.02
C VAL A 19 -2.98 -5.21 18.87
N ALA A 20 -4.10 -5.92 19.09
CA ALA A 20 -4.72 -6.74 18.06
C ALA A 20 -5.14 -5.91 16.83
N PHE A 21 -5.68 -4.71 17.05
CA PHE A 21 -6.05 -3.80 15.97
C PHE A 21 -4.84 -3.35 15.14
N VAL A 22 -3.75 -2.94 15.79
CA VAL A 22 -2.51 -2.54 15.12
C VAL A 22 -1.91 -3.71 14.32
N PHE A 23 -1.90 -4.91 14.90
CA PHE A 23 -1.42 -6.11 14.22
C PHE A 23 -2.28 -6.45 12.99
N LEU A 24 -3.61 -6.43 13.14
CA LEU A 24 -4.53 -6.71 12.04
C LEU A 24 -4.29 -5.74 10.89
N PHE A 25 -4.20 -4.43 11.18
CA PHE A 25 -3.98 -3.41 10.17
C PHE A 25 -2.68 -3.65 9.38
N GLY A 26 -1.59 -4.01 10.06
CA GLY A 26 -0.33 -4.36 9.40
C GLY A 26 -0.39 -5.63 8.55
N THR A 27 -1.24 -6.60 8.91
CA THR A 27 -1.37 -7.85 8.13
C THR A 27 -2.25 -7.72 6.89
N VAL A 28 -3.21 -6.78 6.88
CA VAL A 28 -4.14 -6.58 5.77
C VAL A 28 -3.49 -5.82 4.62
N GLN A 29 -2.56 -4.90 4.91
CA GLN A 29 -1.86 -4.10 3.90
C GLN A 29 -0.66 -4.84 3.27
N ARG A 30 -0.86 -6.08 2.84
CA ARG A 30 0.19 -6.79 2.08
C ARG A 30 0.26 -6.24 0.66
N ALA A 31 1.27 -5.41 0.40
CA ALA A 31 1.65 -5.06 -0.96
C ALA A 31 1.99 -6.34 -1.74
N VAL A 32 1.61 -6.38 -3.02
CA VAL A 32 1.90 -7.51 -3.93
C VAL A 32 3.41 -7.74 -4.06
N VAL A 33 4.19 -6.65 -4.02
CA VAL A 33 5.65 -6.67 -3.98
C VAL A 33 6.10 -6.01 -2.68
N PRO A 34 6.84 -6.73 -1.80
CA PRO A 34 7.40 -6.13 -0.58
C PRO A 34 8.37 -4.98 -0.90
N SER A 35 8.38 -3.96 -0.05
CA SER A 35 9.30 -2.82 -0.14
C SER A 35 10.74 -3.32 -0.27
N GLY A 36 11.42 -2.96 -1.37
CA GLY A 36 12.82 -3.31 -1.64
C GLY A 36 13.06 -4.63 -2.39
N GLN A 37 12.03 -5.40 -2.74
CA GLN A 37 12.17 -6.66 -3.51
C GLN A 37 11.77 -6.53 -4.99
N GLY A 38 11.53 -5.31 -5.48
CA GLY A 38 11.14 -5.04 -6.86
C GLY A 38 12.12 -4.13 -7.61
N TYR A 39 11.92 -4.00 -8.91
CA TYR A 39 12.62 -3.07 -9.78
C TYR A 39 11.63 -2.07 -10.39
N LYS A 40 12.13 -0.89 -10.77
CA LYS A 40 11.34 0.13 -11.47
C LYS A 40 11.49 -0.07 -12.97
N VAL A 41 10.38 0.00 -13.68
CA VAL A 41 10.31 0.03 -15.14
C VAL A 41 9.61 1.30 -15.58
N TYR A 42 10.00 1.81 -16.74
CA TYR A 42 9.42 2.98 -17.36
C TYR A 42 8.80 2.57 -18.69
N ALA A 43 7.68 3.18 -19.02
CA ALA A 43 6.96 2.96 -20.27
C ALA A 43 6.27 4.26 -20.65
N ASP A 44 6.30 4.55 -21.94
CA ASP A 44 5.65 5.72 -22.52
C ASP A 44 4.33 5.27 -23.16
N PHE A 45 3.30 6.07 -22.96
CA PHE A 45 1.96 5.83 -23.48
C PHE A 45 1.43 7.10 -24.13
N ASP A 46 0.65 6.96 -25.20
CA ASP A 46 0.01 8.11 -25.85
C ASP A 46 -1.26 8.58 -25.10
N ASP A 47 -1.91 7.70 -24.33
CA ASP A 47 -3.05 8.01 -23.47
C ASP A 47 -3.01 7.14 -22.20
N VAL A 48 -3.14 7.80 -21.03
CA VAL A 48 -3.19 7.18 -19.70
C VAL A 48 -4.46 7.56 -18.94
N SER A 49 -5.49 8.03 -19.65
CA SER A 49 -6.77 8.41 -19.06
C SER A 49 -7.38 7.27 -18.24
N GLY A 50 -7.72 7.57 -16.99
CA GLY A 50 -8.27 6.59 -16.05
C GLY A 50 -7.24 5.78 -15.27
N LEU A 51 -5.94 5.95 -15.54
CA LEU A 51 -4.89 5.45 -14.67
C LEU A 51 -4.65 6.39 -13.49
N ALA A 52 -4.38 5.81 -12.32
CA ALA A 52 -4.02 6.53 -11.12
C ALA A 52 -2.77 5.91 -10.47
N SER A 53 -2.07 6.69 -9.66
CA SER A 53 -1.03 6.15 -8.77
C SER A 53 -1.60 5.00 -7.93
N HIS A 54 -0.77 4.00 -7.66
CA HIS A 54 -1.16 2.77 -6.95
C HIS A 54 -2.11 1.82 -7.72
N SER A 55 -2.40 2.09 -9.01
CA SER A 55 -3.10 1.12 -9.86
C SER A 55 -2.28 -0.16 -10.02
N ARG A 56 -2.95 -1.31 -10.10
CA ARG A 56 -2.28 -2.62 -10.23
C ARG A 56 -1.70 -2.83 -11.63
N VAL A 57 -0.49 -3.37 -11.68
CA VAL A 57 0.11 -3.89 -12.92
C VAL A 57 -0.11 -5.39 -12.95
N THR A 58 -0.66 -5.91 -14.04
CA THR A 58 -0.95 -7.34 -14.20
C THR A 58 -0.17 -7.95 -15.34
N MET A 59 0.31 -9.18 -15.14
CA MET A 59 0.87 -10.01 -16.19
C MET A 59 0.03 -11.28 -16.28
N SER A 60 -0.56 -11.53 -17.45
CA SER A 60 -1.48 -12.66 -17.67
C SER A 60 -2.62 -12.75 -16.63
N GLY A 61 -3.14 -11.58 -16.21
CA GLY A 61 -4.22 -11.48 -15.21
C GLY A 61 -3.77 -11.56 -13.74
N ILE A 62 -2.51 -11.88 -13.47
CA ILE A 62 -1.94 -11.97 -12.12
C ILE A 62 -1.32 -10.61 -11.76
N PRO A 63 -1.63 -10.01 -10.60
CA PRO A 63 -0.99 -8.78 -10.17
C PRO A 63 0.49 -9.03 -9.89
N VAL A 64 1.36 -8.21 -10.47
CA VAL A 64 2.82 -8.30 -10.30
C VAL A 64 3.44 -7.05 -9.71
N GLY A 65 2.66 -5.97 -9.55
CA GLY A 65 3.16 -4.71 -9.00
C GLY A 65 2.11 -3.61 -9.02
N THR A 66 2.55 -2.39 -8.77
CA THR A 66 1.72 -1.18 -8.73
C THR A 66 2.42 -0.01 -9.41
N ILE A 67 1.65 0.91 -9.99
CA ILE A 67 2.16 2.15 -10.56
C ILE A 67 2.64 3.08 -9.44
N ASP A 68 3.89 3.55 -9.53
CA ASP A 68 4.50 4.48 -8.58
C ASP A 68 4.17 5.94 -8.92
N HIS A 69 4.42 6.34 -10.17
CA HIS A 69 4.26 7.72 -10.64
C HIS A 69 3.82 7.78 -12.10
N ILE A 70 3.02 8.80 -12.43
CA ILE A 70 2.60 9.14 -13.80
C ILE A 70 2.97 10.61 -14.02
N GLY A 71 3.70 10.88 -15.09
CA GLY A 71 4.17 12.22 -15.44
C GLY A 71 4.36 12.35 -16.95
N LEU A 72 4.40 13.59 -17.42
CA LEU A 72 4.67 13.91 -18.83
C LEU A 72 6.17 13.81 -19.10
N VAL A 73 6.52 13.26 -20.26
CA VAL A 73 7.91 13.19 -20.72
C VAL A 73 8.15 14.37 -21.65
N THR A 74 9.03 15.29 -21.22
CA THR A 74 9.49 16.38 -22.07
C THR A 74 10.63 15.90 -22.96
N MET A 75 10.42 15.96 -24.27
CA MET A 75 11.42 15.61 -25.28
C MET A 75 12.43 16.76 -25.48
N PRO A 76 13.64 16.48 -26.03
CA PRO A 76 14.68 17.48 -26.24
C PRO A 76 14.29 18.65 -27.17
N ASP A 77 13.25 18.46 -27.98
CA ASP A 77 12.68 19.47 -28.87
C ASP A 77 11.66 20.40 -28.17
N GLY A 78 11.42 20.21 -26.87
CA GLY A 78 10.46 20.98 -26.08
C GLY A 78 9.01 20.50 -26.24
N SER A 79 8.76 19.44 -27.01
CA SER A 79 7.46 18.79 -27.06
C SER A 79 7.23 17.90 -25.84
N THR A 80 5.97 17.72 -25.44
CA THR A 80 5.59 16.83 -24.34
C THR A 80 4.77 15.68 -24.89
N LYS A 81 5.11 14.46 -24.49
CA LYS A 81 4.27 13.27 -24.67
C LYS A 81 3.83 12.73 -23.30
#